data_AF-A0A9E0N3Q5-F1
#
_entry.id   AF-A0A9E0N3Q5-F1
#
_cell.length_a   1.000
_cell.length_b   1.000
_cell.length_c   1.000
_cell.angle_alpha   90.00
_cell.angle_beta   90.00
_cell.angle_gamma   90.00
#
_symmetry.space_group_name_H-M   'P 1'
#
loop_
_entity.id
_entity.type
_entity.pdbx_description
1 polymer ?
#
loop_
_entity_poly.entity_id
_entity_poly.type
_entity_poly.pdbx_seq_one_letter_code
_entity_poly.pdbx_strand_id
1 'polypeptide(L)'
;EQHAGDPLAQTLERLSARLGADQVLRLQACADHRPEQRQAWVVASFAAKAPPAPKGWASELWPTWLLPQPQPLQVQHQVPQLDGPLTMLSGPQRLEAGWWPDPSLPSPPAATLRDYFLARSARSPLVWIYRERLVGADSHGSAMWFLQGIFA
;
A
#
# COMPACT_ATOMS: atom_id res chain seq x y z
N GLU A 1 -39.43 -0.76 11.10
CA GLU A 1 -38.97 -0.23 12.39
C GLU A 1 -37.48 0.08 12.28
N GLN A 2 -37.11 1.36 12.23
CA GLN A 2 -35.71 1.79 12.20
C GLN A 2 -35.21 1.74 13.64
N HIS A 3 -34.42 0.71 13.99
CA HIS A 3 -33.65 0.78 15.22
C HIS A 3 -32.62 1.90 15.03
N ALA A 4 -32.81 3.03 15.70
CA ALA A 4 -31.79 4.05 15.80
C ALA A 4 -30.58 3.38 16.46
N GLY A 5 -29.57 3.06 15.65
CA GLY A 5 -28.34 2.43 16.14
C GLY A 5 -27.66 3.34 17.17
N ASP A 6 -26.95 2.73 18.12
CA ASP A 6 -26.14 3.46 19.09
C ASP A 6 -25.18 4.44 18.35
N PRO A 7 -24.97 5.65 18.86
CA PRO A 7 -23.96 6.54 18.33
C PRO A 7 -22.60 5.83 18.25
N LEU A 8 -21.81 6.13 17.21
CA LEU A 8 -20.48 5.53 17.02
C LEU A 8 -19.61 5.64 18.27
N ALA A 9 -19.78 6.71 19.04
CA ALA A 9 -19.15 6.93 20.33
C ALA A 9 -19.42 5.84 21.36
N GLN A 10 -20.69 5.61 21.61
CA GLN A 10 -21.11 4.62 22.57
C GLN A 10 -20.71 3.20 22.12
N THR A 11 -20.74 2.94 20.81
CA THR A 11 -20.30 1.65 20.25
C THR A 11 -18.81 1.41 20.49
N LEU A 12 -17.96 2.39 20.17
CA LEU A 12 -16.52 2.28 20.36
C LEU A 12 -16.14 2.20 21.84
N GLU A 13 -16.76 2.99 22.72
CA GLU A 13 -16.54 2.90 24.17
C GLU A 13 -16.85 1.50 24.70
N ARG A 14 -17.99 0.93 24.29
CA ARG A 14 -18.38 -0.44 24.68
C ARG A 14 -17.42 -1.49 24.14
N LEU A 15 -16.94 -1.34 22.90
CA LEU A 15 -15.94 -2.24 22.34
C LEU A 15 -14.61 -2.13 23.11
N SER A 16 -14.14 -0.92 23.39
CA SER A 16 -12.90 -0.67 24.11
C SER A 16 -12.95 -1.18 25.55
N ALA A 17 -14.10 -1.06 26.23
CA ALA A 17 -14.29 -1.60 27.57
C ALA A 17 -14.26 -3.14 27.62
N ARG A 18 -14.65 -3.81 26.53
CA ARG A 18 -14.72 -5.29 26.45
C ARG A 18 -13.46 -5.93 25.89
N LEU A 19 -12.83 -5.29 24.90
CA LEU A 19 -11.67 -5.82 24.18
C LEU A 19 -10.34 -5.22 24.66
N GLY A 20 -10.38 -4.13 25.42
CA GLY A 20 -9.21 -3.30 25.75
C GLY A 20 -9.09 -2.12 24.78
N ALA A 21 -8.71 -0.95 25.30
CA ALA A 21 -8.67 0.28 24.52
C ALA A 21 -7.71 0.18 23.32
N ASP A 22 -6.58 -0.51 23.50
CA ASP A 22 -5.55 -0.68 22.46
C ASP A 22 -5.94 -1.70 21.38
N GLN A 23 -7.00 -2.49 21.60
CA GLN A 23 -7.46 -3.53 20.68
C GLN A 23 -8.52 -3.03 19.70
N VAL A 24 -9.07 -1.84 19.92
CA VAL A 24 -10.04 -1.22 19.01
C VAL A 24 -9.30 -0.20 18.14
N LEU A 25 -9.09 -0.56 16.88
CA LEU A 25 -8.29 0.22 15.95
C LEU A 25 -9.16 0.84 14.85
N ARG A 26 -8.72 1.98 14.33
CA ARG A 26 -9.27 2.63 13.15
C ARG A 26 -8.16 2.92 12.15
N LEU A 27 -8.53 3.01 10.87
CA LEU A 27 -7.64 3.49 9.83
C LEU A 27 -7.51 5.02 9.93
N GLN A 28 -6.27 5.49 9.87
CA GLN A 28 -5.92 6.90 9.73
C GLN A 28 -5.07 7.08 8.47
N ALA A 29 -5.43 8.06 7.64
CA ALA A 29 -4.61 8.44 6.49
C ALA A 29 -3.32 9.14 6.97
N CYS A 30 -2.21 8.78 6.35
CA CYS A 30 -0.89 9.33 6.61
C CYS A 30 -0.38 10.07 5.36
N ALA A 31 0.36 11.17 5.57
CA ALA A 31 0.93 11.98 4.49
C ALA A 31 2.25 11.37 3.96
N ASP A 32 2.20 10.10 3.55
CA ASP A 32 3.31 9.39 2.91
C ASP A 32 2.89 8.91 1.53
N HIS A 33 3.78 9.02 0.54
CA HIS A 33 3.47 8.60 -0.83
C HIS A 33 3.66 7.11 -1.06
N ARG A 34 4.37 6.38 -0.17
CA ARG A 34 4.55 4.93 -0.23
C ARG A 34 3.22 4.22 0.05
N PRO A 35 2.75 3.32 -0.82
CA PRO A 35 1.48 2.60 -0.65
C PRO A 35 1.34 1.97 0.73
N GLU A 36 2.40 1.32 1.21
CA GLU A 36 2.46 0.66 2.51
C GLU A 36 2.39 1.60 3.73
N GLN A 37 2.67 2.91 3.55
CA GLN A 37 2.71 3.91 4.63
C GLN A 37 1.63 4.99 4.49
N ARG A 38 0.73 4.89 3.50
CA ARG A 38 -0.38 5.84 3.29
C ARG A 38 -1.45 5.80 4.36
N GLN A 39 -1.47 4.74 5.16
CA GLN A 39 -2.43 4.55 6.23
C GLN A 39 -1.78 3.81 7.39
N ALA A 40 -2.25 4.11 8.60
CA ALA A 40 -1.86 3.41 9.81
C ALA A 40 -3.09 3.00 10.60
N TRP A 41 -2.96 1.87 11.31
CA TRP A 41 -3.90 1.51 12.35
C TRP A 41 -3.57 2.29 13.62
N VAL A 42 -4.53 3.05 14.12
CA VAL A 42 -4.39 3.82 15.36
C VAL A 42 -5.53 3.46 16.31
N VAL A 43 -5.30 3.63 17.62
CA VAL A 43 -6.34 3.42 18.64
C VAL A 43 -7.55 4.29 18.32
N ALA A 44 -8.72 3.66 18.28
CA ALA A 44 -9.98 4.30 17.96
C ALA A 44 -10.45 5.15 19.14
N SER A 45 -9.94 6.38 19.23
CA SER A 45 -10.38 7.39 20.20
C SER A 45 -11.17 8.52 19.52
N PHE A 46 -12.05 9.14 20.29
CA PHE A 46 -12.86 10.29 19.85
C PHE A 46 -12.04 11.58 19.69
N ALA A 47 -10.85 11.65 20.29
CA ALA A 47 -10.05 12.87 20.31
C ALA A 47 -9.38 13.17 18.96
N ALA A 48 -9.17 12.14 18.12
CA ALA A 48 -8.47 12.30 16.85
C ALA A 48 -9.44 12.73 15.73
N LYS A 49 -9.41 14.01 15.38
CA LYS A 49 -10.06 14.54 14.18
C LYS A 49 -9.37 13.92 12.97
N ALA A 50 -10.13 13.24 12.11
CA ALA A 50 -9.58 12.67 10.89
C ALA A 50 -8.93 13.80 10.07
N PRO A 51 -7.69 13.63 9.59
CA PRO A 51 -7.11 14.59 8.67
C PRO A 51 -8.02 14.72 7.44
N PRO A 52 -8.18 15.91 6.87
CA PRO A 52 -9.00 16.10 5.69
C PRO A 52 -8.49 15.17 4.59
N ALA A 53 -9.41 14.48 3.91
CA ALA A 53 -9.05 13.66 2.75
C ALA A 53 -8.28 14.55 1.75
N PRO A 54 -7.13 14.09 1.23
CA PRO A 54 -6.38 14.86 0.25
C PRO A 54 -7.29 15.21 -0.92
N LYS A 55 -7.49 16.51 -1.16
CA LYS A 55 -8.28 16.99 -2.30
C LYS A 55 -7.42 16.90 -3.56
N GLY A 56 -7.71 15.90 -4.38
CA GLY A 56 -7.16 15.78 -5.72
C GLY A 56 -5.80 15.09 -5.78
N TRP A 57 -5.80 13.87 -6.28
CA TRP A 57 -5.16 13.47 -7.52
C TRP A 57 -5.83 12.14 -7.89
N ALA A 58 -6.23 12.02 -9.15
CA ALA A 58 -6.92 10.82 -9.61
C ALA A 58 -6.01 9.61 -9.35
N SER A 59 -6.49 8.76 -8.45
CA SER A 59 -5.97 7.45 -8.10
C SER A 59 -6.22 6.47 -9.25
N GLU A 60 -5.87 6.84 -10.48
CA GLU A 60 -6.44 6.14 -11.64
C GLU A 60 -5.98 4.69 -11.73
N LEU A 61 -4.87 4.32 -11.09
CA LEU A 61 -4.32 2.97 -11.14
C LEU A 61 -3.74 2.47 -9.81
N TRP A 62 -4.35 2.82 -8.67
CA TRP A 62 -3.99 2.15 -7.40
C TRP A 62 -4.76 0.84 -7.25
N PRO A 63 -4.10 -0.25 -6.83
CA PRO A 63 -4.79 -1.51 -6.60
C PRO A 63 -5.74 -1.35 -5.42
N THR A 64 -6.84 -2.11 -5.47
CA THR A 64 -7.79 -2.22 -4.36
C THR A 64 -7.14 -2.88 -3.14
N TRP A 65 -6.24 -3.83 -3.39
CA TRP A 65 -5.58 -4.60 -2.33
C TRP A 65 -4.07 -4.57 -2.51
N LEU A 66 -3.37 -4.26 -1.42
CA LEU A 66 -1.92 -4.41 -1.31
C LEU A 66 -1.60 -5.72 -0.59
N LEU A 67 -0.56 -6.41 -1.07
CA LEU A 67 0.01 -7.53 -0.36
C LEU A 67 0.70 -7.04 0.91
N PRO A 68 0.64 -7.81 2.03
CA PRO A 68 1.37 -7.45 3.25
C PRO A 68 2.88 -7.30 3.05
N GLN A 69 3.44 -8.10 2.14
CA GLN A 69 4.82 -8.02 1.70
C GLN A 69 4.88 -8.15 0.18
N PRO A 70 5.67 -7.31 -0.52
CA PRO A 70 5.89 -7.47 -1.96
C PRO A 70 6.49 -8.85 -2.26
N GLN A 71 5.95 -9.53 -3.27
CA GLN A 71 6.41 -10.85 -3.70
C GLN A 71 7.37 -10.72 -4.89
N PRO A 72 8.59 -11.26 -4.83
CA PRO A 72 9.51 -11.21 -5.96
C PRO A 72 8.97 -12.03 -7.14
N LEU A 73 9.08 -11.47 -8.34
CA LEU A 73 8.68 -12.11 -9.59
C LEU A 73 9.91 -12.65 -10.31
N GLN A 74 9.78 -13.85 -10.86
CA GLN A 74 10.79 -14.41 -11.75
C GLN A 74 10.79 -13.63 -13.06
N VAL A 75 11.97 -13.47 -13.67
CA VAL A 75 12.14 -12.81 -14.96
C VAL A 75 12.66 -13.81 -15.97
N GLN A 76 11.94 -13.98 -17.08
CA GLN A 76 12.37 -14.81 -18.20
C GLN A 76 12.42 -13.96 -19.45
N HIS A 77 13.55 -13.97 -20.16
CA HIS A 77 13.76 -13.14 -21.37
C HIS A 77 13.41 -11.65 -21.15
N GLN A 78 13.80 -11.07 -20.01
CA GLN A 78 13.49 -9.68 -19.62
C GLN A 78 11.99 -9.38 -19.37
N VAL A 79 11.15 -10.41 -19.26
CA VAL A 79 9.71 -10.27 -18.97
C VAL A 79 9.38 -10.88 -17.60
N PRO A 80 8.78 -10.12 -16.66
CA PRO A 80 8.35 -10.66 -15.37
C PRO A 80 7.22 -11.68 -15.55
N GLN A 81 7.26 -12.73 -14.75
CA GLN A 81 6.36 -13.88 -14.83
C GLN A 81 5.46 -13.96 -13.59
N LEU A 82 4.15 -14.11 -13.82
CA LEU A 82 3.16 -14.44 -12.80
C LEU A 82 2.10 -15.34 -13.45
N ASP A 83 2.17 -16.65 -13.19
CA ASP A 83 1.38 -17.68 -13.87
C ASP A 83 1.51 -17.65 -15.41
N GLY A 84 2.66 -17.19 -15.91
CA GLY A 84 2.93 -16.91 -17.32
C GLY A 84 3.50 -15.50 -17.53
N PRO A 85 3.83 -15.11 -18.77
CA PRO A 85 4.43 -13.80 -19.05
C PRO A 85 3.41 -12.68 -18.81
N LEU A 86 3.83 -11.67 -18.05
CA LEU A 86 3.01 -10.49 -17.81
C LEU A 86 2.98 -9.59 -19.04
N THR A 87 1.78 -9.13 -19.39
CA THR A 87 1.58 -8.08 -20.40
C THR A 87 1.46 -6.74 -19.69
N MET A 88 2.39 -5.82 -19.98
CA MET A 88 2.38 -4.47 -19.42
C MET A 88 1.27 -3.64 -20.07
N LEU A 89 0.41 -3.03 -19.26
CA LEU A 89 -0.74 -2.25 -19.73
C LEU A 89 -0.56 -0.75 -19.52
N SER A 90 0.10 -0.35 -18.43
CA SER A 90 0.38 1.05 -18.12
C SER A 90 1.62 1.20 -17.25
N GLY A 91 2.24 2.38 -17.29
CA GLY A 91 3.46 2.75 -16.56
C GLY A 91 4.57 3.23 -17.48
N PRO A 92 5.74 3.63 -16.92
CA PRO A 92 6.06 3.60 -15.50
C PRO A 92 5.41 4.76 -14.72
N GLN A 93 4.71 4.44 -13.63
CA GLN A 93 4.38 5.42 -12.60
C GLN A 93 5.53 5.48 -11.60
N ARG A 94 6.24 6.61 -11.57
CA ARG A 94 7.40 6.78 -10.68
C ARG A 94 6.96 7.10 -9.26
N LEU A 95 7.53 6.38 -8.31
CA LEU A 95 7.41 6.66 -6.89
C LEU A 95 8.80 6.94 -6.32
N GLU A 96 8.95 8.15 -5.77
CA GLU A 96 10.15 8.60 -5.08
C GLU A 96 9.74 9.15 -3.72
N ALA A 97 10.07 8.44 -2.65
CA ALA A 97 9.60 8.75 -1.30
C ALA A 97 10.61 8.31 -0.23
N GLY A 98 10.47 8.83 1.00
CA GLY A 98 11.33 8.47 2.12
C GLY A 98 12.78 8.93 1.99
N TRP A 99 13.07 9.91 1.13
CA TRP A 99 14.42 10.47 0.94
C TRP A 99 14.76 11.59 1.92
N TRP A 100 13.76 12.18 2.58
CA TRP A 100 13.99 13.12 3.67
C TRP A 100 13.95 12.38 5.02
N PRO A 101 14.93 12.62 5.91
CA PRO A 101 14.91 12.04 7.25
C PRO A 101 13.72 12.60 8.03
N ASP A 102 12.93 11.72 8.63
CA ASP A 102 11.92 12.09 9.62
C ASP A 102 12.55 12.01 11.02
N PRO A 103 12.76 13.14 11.72
CA PRO A 103 13.40 13.15 13.04
C PRO A 103 12.54 12.48 14.12
N SER A 104 11.27 12.19 13.84
CA SER A 104 10.38 11.47 14.77
C SER A 104 10.51 9.94 14.68
N LEU A 105 11.18 9.42 13.64
CA LEU A 105 11.39 7.98 13.46
C LEU A 105 12.76 7.55 14.01
N PRO A 106 12.85 6.37 14.67
CA PRO A 106 14.10 5.87 15.26
C PRO A 106 15.17 5.50 14.22
N SER A 107 14.80 5.41 12.94
CA SER A 107 15.73 5.26 11.82
C SER A 107 15.13 5.94 10.59
N PRO A 108 15.93 6.65 9.78
CA PRO A 108 15.43 7.22 8.54
C PRO A 108 14.95 6.08 7.64
N PRO A 109 13.73 6.16 7.07
CA PRO A 109 13.26 5.15 6.13
C PRO A 109 14.23 5.06 4.96
N ALA A 110 14.48 3.85 4.46
CA ALA A 110 15.25 3.69 3.23
C ALA A 110 14.53 4.42 2.09
N ALA A 111 15.26 5.27 1.37
CA ALA A 111 14.73 5.97 0.20
C ALA A 111 14.13 4.95 -0.78
N THR A 112 12.84 5.09 -1.07
CA THR A 112 12.09 4.19 -1.92
C THR A 112 11.99 4.79 -3.31
N LEU A 113 12.74 4.22 -4.26
CA LEU A 113 12.68 4.57 -5.69
C LEU A 113 12.15 3.37 -6.49
N ARG A 114 10.88 3.42 -6.87
CA ARG A 114 10.18 2.34 -7.57
C ARG A 114 9.51 2.85 -8.84
N ASP A 115 9.57 2.07 -9.90
CA ASP A 115 8.74 2.26 -11.10
C ASP A 115 7.58 1.25 -11.03
N TYR A 116 6.35 1.72 -10.86
CA TYR A 116 5.15 0.88 -10.83
C TYR A 116 4.51 0.75 -12.21
N PHE A 117 3.88 -0.40 -12.42
CA PHE A 117 3.21 -0.75 -13.65
C PHE A 117 1.91 -1.49 -13.37
N LEU A 118 0.90 -1.23 -14.20
CA LEU A 118 -0.26 -2.09 -14.32
C LEU A 118 0.08 -3.20 -15.31
N ALA A 119 -0.09 -4.45 -14.91
CA ALA A 119 0.12 -5.59 -15.79
C ALA A 119 -1.06 -6.56 -15.73
N ARG A 120 -1.19 -7.37 -16.78
CA ARG A 120 -2.15 -8.46 -16.86
C ARG A 120 -1.42 -9.79 -16.88
N SER A 121 -1.82 -10.69 -16.00
CA SER A 121 -1.42 -12.10 -16.04
C SER A 121 -2.36 -12.88 -16.95
N ALA A 122 -1.88 -14.01 -17.47
CA ALA A 122 -2.68 -14.95 -18.25
C ALA A 122 -3.80 -15.60 -17.41
N ARG A 123 -3.59 -15.76 -16.09
CA ARG A 123 -4.51 -16.49 -15.19
C ARG A 123 -5.04 -15.66 -14.03
N SER A 124 -4.34 -14.58 -13.67
CA SER A 124 -4.73 -13.69 -12.59
C SER A 124 -5.38 -12.40 -13.14
N PRO A 125 -6.20 -11.70 -12.33
CA PRO A 125 -6.74 -10.39 -12.71
C PRO A 125 -5.61 -9.36 -12.92
N LEU A 126 -5.98 -8.11 -13.15
CA LEU A 126 -5.03 -7.01 -13.22
C LEU A 126 -4.18 -6.97 -11.94
N VAL A 127 -2.87 -6.85 -12.13
CA VAL A 127 -1.88 -6.80 -11.04
C VAL A 127 -1.08 -5.53 -11.08
N TRP A 128 -0.63 -5.11 -9.92
CA TRP A 128 0.21 -3.95 -9.71
C TRP A 128 1.60 -4.41 -9.31
N ILE A 129 2.55 -4.22 -10.22
CA ILE A 129 3.93 -4.67 -10.06
C ILE A 129 4.87 -3.47 -10.06
N TYR A 130 6.05 -3.63 -9.49
CA TYR A 130 7.10 -2.62 -9.59
C TYR A 130 8.46 -3.24 -9.82
N ARG A 131 9.41 -2.41 -10.24
CA ARG A 131 10.83 -2.69 -10.17
C ARG A 131 11.54 -1.63 -9.34
N GLU A 132 12.60 -2.04 -8.63
CA GLU A 132 13.43 -1.11 -7.86
C GLU A 132 14.47 -0.45 -8.75
N ARG A 133 14.79 0.82 -8.47
CA ARG A 133 15.79 1.60 -9.23
C ARG A 133 17.16 1.66 -8.55
N LEU A 134 17.19 1.57 -7.22
CA LEU A 134 18.41 1.75 -6.41
C LEU A 134 19.05 0.42 -5.99
N VAL A 135 18.24 -0.62 -5.81
CA VAL A 135 18.68 -1.94 -5.35
C VAL A 135 18.58 -2.92 -6.49
N GLY A 136 19.75 -3.40 -6.92
CA GLY A 136 19.95 -4.70 -7.56
C GLY A 136 19.29 -4.91 -8.91
N ALA A 137 20.14 -4.96 -9.93
CA ALA A 137 20.02 -6.09 -10.82
C ALA A 137 20.29 -7.37 -10.01
N ASP A 138 19.59 -8.47 -10.31
CA ASP A 138 19.94 -9.78 -9.74
C ASP A 138 21.38 -10.18 -10.14
N SER A 139 21.87 -11.31 -9.63
CA SER A 139 23.20 -11.87 -9.96
C SER A 139 23.46 -11.99 -11.48
N HIS A 140 22.40 -11.94 -12.29
CA HIS A 140 22.41 -12.08 -13.74
C HIS A 140 22.18 -10.75 -14.48
N GLY A 141 22.17 -9.60 -13.80
CA GLY A 141 22.02 -8.29 -14.42
C GLY A 141 20.58 -7.91 -14.78
N SER A 142 19.57 -8.67 -14.35
CA SER A 142 18.16 -8.39 -14.61
C SER A 142 17.53 -7.56 -13.49
N ALA A 143 16.70 -6.58 -13.85
CA ALA A 143 15.98 -5.76 -12.86
C ALA A 143 15.12 -6.65 -11.93
N MET A 144 15.17 -6.41 -10.63
CA MET A 144 14.31 -7.11 -9.68
C MET A 144 12.87 -6.57 -9.77
N TRP A 145 11.93 -7.48 -10.06
CA TRP A 145 10.50 -7.19 -10.14
C TRP A 145 9.76 -7.76 -8.94
N PHE A 146 8.73 -7.05 -8.52
CA PHE A 146 7.90 -7.42 -7.38
C PHE A 146 6.42 -7.21 -7.70
N LEU A 147 5.58 -8.14 -7.27
CA LEU A 147 4.13 -7.98 -7.17
C LEU A 147 3.81 -7.30 -5.84
N GLN A 148 3.05 -6.20 -5.89
CA GLN A 148 2.65 -5.48 -4.68
C GLN A 148 1.14 -5.40 -4.47
N GLY A 149 0.33 -5.47 -5.53
CA GLY A 149 -1.12 -5.40 -5.36
C GLY A 149 -1.92 -6.05 -6.47
N ILE A 150 -3.21 -6.22 -6.18
CA ILE A 150 -4.20 -6.82 -7.07
C ILE A 150 -5.42 -5.90 -7.19
N PHE A 151 -6.02 -5.86 -8.37
CA PHE A 151 -7.27 -5.16 -8.63
C PHE A 151 -8.45 -6.12 -8.51
N ALA A 152 -9.57 -5.65 -7.94
CA ALA A 152 -10.82 -6.39 -7.79
C ALA A 152 -11.77 -6.17 -8.98
#